data_AF-A0A528AY28-F1
#
_entry.id   AF-A0A528AY28-F1
#
_cell.length_a   1.000
_cell.length_b   1.000
_cell.length_c   1.000
_cell.angle_alpha   90.00
_cell.angle_beta   90.00
_cell.angle_gamma   90.00
#
_symmetry.space_group_name_H-M   'P 1'
#
loop_
_entity.id
_entity.type
_entity.pdbx_description
1 polymer ?
#
loop_
_entity_poly.entity_id
_entity_poly.type
_entity_poly.pdbx_seq_one_letter_code
_entity_poly.pdbx_strand_id
1 'polypeptide(L)'
;PELRDDLIDVVAGHAFSSSSPRSYAAMFHLKGAVSRVAEGATAFGNRQASHAIIVHAAWRPGEDFGDRETAWTKGFLAALGRFREGVYVNFLGGDEDPGRVREAYGDSVFDRLADVKSSYD
;
A
#
# COMPACT_ATOMS: atom_id res chain seq x y z
N PRO A 1 -0.93 12.39 -4.11
CA PRO A 1 -0.61 12.93 -5.45
C PRO A 1 -1.82 13.01 -6.39
N GLU A 2 -2.04 14.13 -7.08
CA GLU A 2 -2.91 14.12 -8.27
C GLU A 2 -2.48 12.99 -9.22
N LEU A 3 -3.41 12.35 -9.92
CA LEU A 3 -3.10 11.23 -10.81
C LEU A 3 -2.39 11.75 -12.06
N ARG A 4 -1.10 12.02 -11.93
CA ARG A 4 -0.27 12.59 -13.01
C ARG A 4 -0.05 11.57 -14.11
N ASP A 5 0.16 12.06 -15.33
CA ASP A 5 0.41 11.22 -16.52
C ASP A 5 1.55 10.23 -16.30
N ASP A 6 2.64 10.64 -15.64
CA ASP A 6 3.79 9.77 -15.38
C ASP A 6 3.51 8.66 -14.37
N LEU A 7 2.57 8.85 -13.44
CA LEU A 7 2.04 7.79 -12.58
C LEU A 7 1.10 6.87 -13.36
N ILE A 8 0.25 7.43 -14.22
CA ILE A 8 -0.66 6.67 -15.08
C ILE A 8 0.13 5.75 -16.01
N ASP A 9 1.20 6.25 -16.62
CA ASP A 9 2.08 5.48 -17.51
C ASP A 9 2.71 4.28 -16.78
N VAL A 10 3.17 4.47 -15.54
CA VAL A 10 3.70 3.38 -14.71
C VAL A 10 2.62 2.34 -14.44
N VAL A 11 1.42 2.77 -14.06
CA VAL A 11 0.29 1.86 -13.79
C VAL A 11 -0.10 1.09 -15.05
N ALA A 12 -0.31 1.78 -16.17
CA ALA A 12 -0.70 1.18 -17.44
C ALA A 12 0.37 0.19 -17.96
N GLY A 13 1.65 0.52 -17.78
CA GLY A 13 2.76 -0.34 -18.19
C GLY A 13 2.89 -1.64 -17.40
N HIS A 14 2.39 -1.70 -16.16
CA HIS A 14 2.56 -2.87 -15.27
C HIS A 14 1.25 -3.63 -15.01
N ALA A 15 0.10 -2.95 -14.96
CA ALA A 15 -1.15 -3.54 -14.47
C ALA A 15 -1.61 -4.77 -15.28
N PHE A 16 -1.27 -4.84 -16.57
CA PHE A 16 -1.67 -5.91 -17.47
C PHE A 16 -0.56 -6.94 -17.75
N SER A 17 0.59 -6.86 -17.06
CA SER A 17 1.70 -7.77 -17.28
C SER A 17 1.75 -8.95 -16.29
N SER A 18 0.73 -9.11 -15.43
CA SER A 18 0.60 -10.29 -14.58
C SER A 18 0.29 -11.54 -15.43
N SER A 19 0.79 -12.70 -15.00
CA SER A 19 0.58 -13.99 -15.68
C SER A 19 -0.61 -14.77 -15.12
N SER A 20 -0.85 -14.68 -13.81
CA SER A 20 -1.97 -15.33 -13.16
C SER A 20 -3.29 -14.64 -13.53
N PRO A 21 -4.35 -15.40 -13.88
CA PRO A 21 -5.67 -14.83 -14.16
C PRO A 21 -6.39 -14.34 -12.88
N ARG A 22 -5.76 -14.44 -11.71
CA ARG A 22 -6.32 -14.01 -10.41
C ARG A 22 -5.63 -12.78 -9.84
N SER A 23 -4.45 -12.45 -10.36
CA SER A 23 -3.73 -11.26 -9.95
C SER A 23 -4.41 -10.02 -10.51
N TYR A 24 -4.33 -8.91 -9.77
CA TYR A 24 -4.93 -7.65 -10.18
C TYR A 24 -4.21 -6.46 -9.55
N ALA A 25 -4.34 -5.31 -10.21
CA ALA A 25 -4.08 -4.02 -9.60
C ALA A 25 -5.41 -3.26 -9.44
N ALA A 26 -5.63 -2.67 -8.28
CA ALA A 26 -6.83 -1.89 -7.99
C ALA A 26 -6.43 -0.48 -7.53
N MET A 27 -7.20 0.52 -7.98
CA MET A 27 -7.01 1.91 -7.60
C MET A 27 -8.29 2.43 -6.96
N PHE A 28 -8.19 2.92 -5.73
CA PHE A 28 -9.29 3.49 -4.97
C PHE A 28 -9.07 4.98 -4.78
N HIS A 29 -10.03 5.79 -5.21
CA HIS A 29 -10.05 7.20 -4.83
C HIS A 29 -10.54 7.33 -3.38
N LEU A 30 -9.74 7.99 -2.54
CA LEU A 30 -10.04 8.17 -1.11
C LEU A 30 -10.75 9.51 -0.88
N LYS A 31 -10.02 10.53 -0.42
CA LYS A 31 -10.49 11.91 -0.17
C LYS A 31 -11.88 11.97 0.49
N GLY A 32 -12.68 12.98 0.15
CA GLY A 32 -14.04 13.13 0.66
C GLY A 32 -14.12 13.23 2.18
N ALA A 33 -15.00 12.43 2.79
CA ALA A 33 -15.19 12.45 4.24
C ALA A 33 -13.95 11.98 5.01
N VAL A 34 -13.17 11.05 4.45
CA VAL A 34 -11.98 10.48 5.10
C VAL A 34 -10.91 11.56 5.32
N SER A 35 -10.70 12.43 4.33
CA SER A 35 -9.69 13.50 4.37
C SER A 35 -10.11 14.75 5.14
N ARG A 36 -11.39 14.86 5.55
CA ARG A 36 -11.88 15.97 6.39
C ARG A 36 -11.58 15.77 7.88
N VAL A 37 -11.28 14.54 8.29
CA VAL A 37 -10.83 14.24 9.66
C VAL A 37 -9.35 14.64 9.77
N ALA A 38 -9.00 15.35 10.83
CA ALA A 38 -7.62 15.77 11.07
C ALA A 38 -6.68 14.56 11.22
N GLU A 39 -5.45 14.71 10.72
CA GLU A 39 -4.40 13.71 10.93
C GLU A 39 -4.15 13.52 12.44
N GLY A 40 -3.97 12.27 12.89
CA GLY A 40 -3.78 11.94 14.30
C GLY A 40 -5.05 11.97 15.17
N ALA A 41 -6.23 12.35 14.63
CA ALA A 41 -7.50 12.25 15.36
C ALA A 41 -7.89 10.79 15.66
N THR A 42 -7.40 9.84 14.86
CA THR A 42 -7.48 8.39 15.10
C THR A 42 -6.14 7.74 14.76
N ALA A 43 -6.00 6.44 15.01
CA ALA A 43 -4.82 5.67 14.61
C ALA A 43 -4.71 5.41 13.09
N PHE A 44 -5.69 5.83 12.29
CA PHE A 44 -5.62 5.71 10.83
C PHE A 44 -4.86 6.90 10.25
N GLY A 45 -3.70 6.63 9.67
CA GLY A 45 -2.84 7.62 9.04
C GLY A 45 -3.12 7.85 7.55
N ASN A 46 -2.35 8.75 6.92
CA ASN A 46 -2.34 9.01 5.47
C ASN A 46 -3.68 9.49 4.90
N ARG A 47 -4.47 10.25 5.69
CA ARG A 47 -5.82 10.71 5.28
C ARG A 47 -5.81 11.69 4.11
N GLN A 48 -4.66 12.32 3.86
CA GLN A 48 -4.48 13.26 2.76
C GLN A 48 -4.08 12.59 1.44
N ALA A 49 -3.83 11.29 1.40
CA ALA A 49 -3.61 10.58 0.15
C ALA A 49 -4.85 10.71 -0.76
N SER A 50 -4.62 10.89 -2.06
CA SER A 50 -5.67 10.98 -3.08
C SER A 50 -6.19 9.60 -3.49
N HIS A 51 -5.27 8.65 -3.67
CA HIS A 51 -5.55 7.30 -4.13
C HIS A 51 -4.78 6.28 -3.31
N ALA A 52 -5.38 5.11 -3.12
CA ALA A 52 -4.69 3.90 -2.72
C ALA A 52 -4.56 2.98 -3.94
N ILE A 53 -3.35 2.50 -4.20
CA ILE A 53 -3.08 1.52 -5.25
C ILE A 53 -2.70 0.21 -4.56
N ILE A 54 -3.42 -0.86 -4.89
CA ILE A 54 -3.16 -2.21 -4.41
C ILE A 54 -2.64 -3.02 -5.60
N VAL A 55 -1.53 -3.71 -5.40
CA VAL A 55 -0.99 -4.70 -6.35
C VAL A 55 -1.09 -6.05 -5.66
N HIS A 56 -1.97 -6.92 -6.18
CA HIS A 56 -2.31 -8.18 -5.55
C HIS A 56 -1.95 -9.35 -6.46
N ALA A 57 -0.88 -10.04 -6.10
CA ALA A 57 -0.53 -11.32 -6.72
C ALA A 57 -1.29 -12.46 -6.05
N ALA A 58 -1.98 -13.29 -6.85
CA ALA A 58 -2.76 -14.41 -6.34
C ALA A 58 -2.69 -15.61 -7.28
N TRP A 59 -2.56 -16.81 -6.72
CA TRP A 59 -2.54 -18.09 -7.44
C TRP A 59 -3.04 -19.21 -6.52
N ARG A 60 -3.37 -20.38 -7.09
CA ARG A 60 -3.77 -21.56 -6.32
C ARG A 60 -2.54 -22.39 -5.91
N PRO A 61 -2.62 -23.15 -4.81
CA PRO A 61 -1.60 -24.15 -4.51
C PRO A 61 -1.36 -25.09 -5.70
N GLY A 62 -0.08 -25.26 -6.08
CA GLY A 62 0.34 -26.11 -7.20
C GLY A 62 0.40 -25.43 -8.57
N GLU A 63 -0.04 -24.17 -8.71
CA GLU A 63 0.16 -23.41 -9.95
C GLU A 63 1.58 -22.79 -10.01
N ASP A 64 2.25 -22.85 -11.16
CA ASP A 64 3.60 -22.29 -11.41
C ASP A 64 3.55 -20.79 -11.75
N PHE A 65 2.93 -20.01 -10.84
CA PHE A 65 2.85 -18.56 -10.96
C PHE A 65 3.62 -17.82 -9.87
N GLY A 66 3.87 -18.46 -8.72
CA GLY A 66 4.34 -17.79 -7.50
C GLY A 66 5.56 -16.88 -7.71
N ASP A 67 6.62 -17.38 -8.35
CA ASP A 67 7.83 -16.60 -8.57
C ASP A 67 7.59 -15.41 -9.51
N ARG A 68 6.84 -15.63 -10.59
CA ARG A 68 6.54 -14.59 -11.60
C ARG A 68 5.65 -13.50 -11.04
N GLU A 69 4.62 -13.87 -10.28
CA GLU A 69 3.68 -12.94 -9.66
C GLU A 69 4.32 -12.15 -8.51
N THR A 70 5.20 -12.80 -7.74
CA THR A 70 6.01 -12.13 -6.72
C THR A 70 6.95 -11.10 -7.35
N ALA A 71 7.65 -11.47 -8.43
CA ALA A 71 8.52 -10.55 -9.16
C ALA A 71 7.73 -9.38 -9.78
N TRP A 72 6.57 -9.65 -10.39
CA TRP A 72 5.67 -8.64 -10.92
C TRP A 72 5.24 -7.63 -9.85
N THR A 73 4.79 -8.12 -8.69
CA THR A 73 4.34 -7.26 -7.58
C THR A 73 5.47 -6.39 -7.05
N LYS A 74 6.65 -6.98 -6.80
CA LYS A 74 7.83 -6.25 -6.31
C LYS A 74 8.31 -5.20 -7.32
N GLY A 75 8.34 -5.55 -8.61
CA GLY A 75 8.69 -4.62 -9.69
C GLY A 75 7.71 -3.45 -9.80
N PHE A 76 6.40 -3.73 -9.75
CA PHE A 76 5.38 -2.70 -9.84
C PHE A 76 5.41 -1.76 -8.62
N LEU A 77 5.50 -2.30 -7.40
CA LEU A 77 5.63 -1.48 -6.19
C LEU A 77 6.90 -0.63 -6.20
N ALA A 78 8.02 -1.16 -6.71
CA ALA A 78 9.25 -0.39 -6.87
C ALA A 78 9.09 0.77 -7.86
N ALA A 79 8.43 0.54 -9.00
CA ALA A 79 8.15 1.58 -10.00
C ALA A 79 7.22 2.68 -9.46
N LEU A 80 6.28 2.33 -8.57
CA LEU A 80 5.42 3.28 -7.86
C LEU A 80 6.13 4.05 -6.75
N GLY A 81 7.32 3.59 -6.32
CA GLY A 81 8.00 4.06 -5.11
C GLY A 81 8.21 5.58 -5.04
N ARG A 82 8.53 6.25 -6.15
CA ARG A 82 8.74 7.72 -6.18
C ARG A 82 7.46 8.54 -5.98
N PHE A 83 6.29 7.93 -6.16
CA PHE A 83 4.99 8.57 -6.03
C PHE A 83 4.33 8.30 -4.68
N ARG A 84 4.92 7.40 -3.90
CA ARG A 84 4.36 6.90 -2.65
C ARG A 84 4.45 7.99 -1.57
N GLU A 85 3.32 8.23 -0.92
CA GLU A 85 3.21 9.14 0.23
C GLU A 85 3.09 8.39 1.57
N GLY A 86 2.88 7.07 1.53
CA GLY A 86 2.80 6.22 2.71
C GLY A 86 2.34 4.80 2.38
N VAL A 87 1.91 4.06 3.40
CA VAL A 87 1.33 2.71 3.30
C VAL A 87 0.11 2.59 4.20
N TYR A 88 -0.69 1.56 3.94
CA TYR A 88 -1.78 1.18 4.81
C TYR A 88 -1.48 -0.18 5.43
N VAL A 89 -1.50 -0.24 6.77
CA VAL A 89 -1.08 -1.40 7.57
C VAL A 89 -1.81 -2.70 7.17
N ASN A 90 -3.06 -2.61 6.72
CA ASN A 90 -3.85 -3.78 6.31
C ASN A 90 -3.36 -4.44 4.99
N PHE A 91 -2.43 -3.81 4.28
CA PHE A 91 -1.88 -4.31 3.01
C PHE A 91 -0.36 -4.51 3.05
N LEU A 92 0.25 -4.56 4.24
CA LEU A 92 1.67 -4.90 4.37
C LEU A 92 1.89 -6.40 4.21
N GLY A 93 2.93 -6.77 3.45
CA GLY A 93 3.41 -8.15 3.37
C GLY A 93 4.12 -8.60 4.64
N GLY A 94 4.07 -9.89 4.94
CA GLY A 94 4.76 -10.46 6.12
C GLY A 94 6.30 -10.45 6.02
N ASP A 95 6.84 -10.28 4.80
CA ASP A 95 8.28 -10.16 4.52
C ASP A 95 8.75 -8.69 4.44
N GLU A 96 7.88 -7.71 4.71
CA GLU A 96 8.26 -6.30 4.69
C GLU A 96 9.06 -5.86 5.93
N ASP A 97 9.88 -4.83 5.74
CA ASP A 97 10.67 -4.20 6.81
C ASP A 97 9.74 -3.72 7.96
N PRO A 98 10.07 -4.00 9.23
CA PRO A 98 9.28 -3.53 10.37
C PRO A 98 9.07 -2.01 10.41
N GLY A 99 9.97 -1.23 9.81
CA GLY A 99 9.82 0.23 9.67
C GLY A 99 8.61 0.63 8.82
N ARG A 100 8.07 -0.26 7.98
CA ARG A 100 6.82 -0.05 7.23
C ARG A 100 5.60 0.12 8.12
N VAL A 101 5.61 -0.49 9.30
CA VAL A 101 4.55 -0.30 10.30
C VAL A 101 4.61 1.13 10.84
N ARG A 102 5.80 1.62 11.19
CA ARG A 102 5.98 3.02 11.64
C ARG A 102 5.58 4.00 10.54
N GLU A 103 5.94 3.73 9.29
CA GLU A 103 5.53 4.54 8.14
C GLU A 103 4.01 4.57 7.93
N ALA A 104 3.31 3.45 8.16
CA ALA A 104 1.85 3.38 8.01
C ALA A 104 1.10 4.29 8.99
N TYR A 105 1.65 4.49 10.19
CA TYR A 105 1.06 5.31 11.24
C TYR A 105 1.57 6.76 11.24
N GLY A 106 2.82 6.97 10.83
CA GLY A 106 3.57 8.21 11.08
C GLY A 106 4.09 8.29 12.51
N ASP A 107 5.17 9.04 12.73
CA ASP A 107 5.93 8.99 13.99
C ASP A 107 5.09 9.30 15.23
N SER A 108 4.31 10.38 15.20
CA SER A 108 3.54 10.83 16.38
C SER A 108 2.45 9.83 16.79
N VAL A 109 1.75 9.23 15.82
CA VAL A 109 0.72 8.23 16.09
C VAL A 109 1.36 6.91 16.50
N PHE A 110 2.47 6.51 15.87
CA PHE A 110 3.20 5.31 16.23
C PHE A 110 3.69 5.36 17.68
N ASP A 111 4.30 6.47 18.10
CA ASP A 111 4.81 6.61 19.46
C ASP A 111 3.66 6.54 20.48
N ARG A 112 2.52 7.20 20.20
CA ARG A 112 1.31 7.09 21.03
C ARG A 112 0.75 5.66 21.08
N LEU A 113 0.81 4.92 19.97
CA LEU A 113 0.38 3.51 19.93
C LEU A 113 1.33 2.61 20.72
N ALA A 114 2.64 2.88 20.71
CA ALA A 114 3.61 2.15 21.51
C ALA A 114 3.35 2.34 23.02
N ASP A 115 3.03 3.56 23.45
CA ASP A 115 2.64 3.84 24.85
C ASP A 115 1.40 3.07 25.26
N VAL A 116 0.35 3.10 24.42
CA VAL A 116 -0.88 2.32 24.65
C VAL A 116 -0.54 0.84 24.70
N LYS A 117 0.25 0.31 23.75
CA LYS A 117 0.65 -1.09 23.73
C LYS A 117 1.31 -1.50 25.04
N SER A 118 2.33 -0.77 25.49
CA SER A 118 3.06 -1.04 26.73
C SER A 118 2.19 -1.07 28.01
N SER A 119 1.02 -0.43 27.96
CA SER A 119 0.07 -0.41 29.07
C SER A 119 -0.88 -1.61 29.07
N TYR A 120 -1.11 -2.24 27.92
CA TYR A 120 -2.18 -3.22 27.73
C TYR A 120 -1.74 -4.59 27.19
N ASP A 121 -0.53 -4.75 26.64
CA ASP A 121 0.10 -6.00 26.20
C ASP A 121 1.63 -5.90 26.22
#